data_AF-A0A066RLR9-F1
#
_entry.id   AF-A0A066RLR9-F1
#
_cell.length_a   1.000
_cell.length_b   1.000
_cell.length_c   1.000
_cell.angle_alpha   90.00
_cell.angle_beta   90.00
_cell.angle_gamma   90.00
#
_symmetry.space_group_name_H-M   'P 1'
#
loop_
_entity.id
_entity.type
_entity.pdbx_description
1 polymer ?
#
loop_
_entity_poly.entity_id
_entity_poly.type
_entity_poly.pdbx_seq_one_letter_code
_entity_poly.pdbx_strand_id
1 'polypeptide(L)'
;MPPRRWQDGAWLIRKEKQPVTGWLKTDCSQSRQFDAAAEITDDYTPDKPATRFDIWTDSGWQTDEQAKFESEVRTINNLRRQQYAQIVDPLMNEARMQRMLGDDVGAEKNEFQAQQWYERIREEHPWPQAPEGVLPPTTA
;
A
#
# COMPACT_ATOMS: atom_id res chain seq x y z
N MET A 1 -10.73 43.79 -5.74
CA MET A 1 -9.53 44.58 -6.08
C MET A 1 -8.39 44.10 -5.19
N PRO A 2 -7.17 43.83 -5.70
CA PRO A 2 -6.07 43.40 -4.86
C PRO A 2 -5.68 44.52 -3.88
N PRO A 3 -5.26 44.20 -2.64
CA PRO A 3 -4.88 45.21 -1.66
C PRO A 3 -3.65 46.00 -2.15
N ARG A 4 -3.82 47.33 -2.30
CA ARG A 4 -2.76 48.26 -2.73
C ARG A 4 -2.30 49.08 -1.53
N ARG A 5 -0.98 49.19 -1.31
CA ARG A 5 -0.41 50.16 -0.38
C ARG A 5 0.33 51.24 -1.16
N TRP A 6 0.20 52.49 -0.74
CA TRP A 6 1.00 53.58 -1.26
C TRP A 6 2.35 53.60 -0.55
N GLN A 7 3.45 53.61 -1.30
CA GLN A 7 4.81 53.72 -0.76
C GLN A 7 5.69 54.43 -1.81
N ASP A 8 6.46 55.44 -1.38
CA ASP A 8 7.41 56.21 -2.21
C ASP A 8 6.87 56.67 -3.58
N GLY A 9 5.63 57.18 -3.62
CA GLY A 9 5.05 57.73 -4.85
C GLY A 9 4.43 56.69 -5.79
N ALA A 10 4.36 55.42 -5.40
CA ALA A 10 3.79 54.34 -6.22
C ALA A 10 2.78 53.45 -5.45
N TRP A 11 1.81 52.90 -6.18
CA TRP A 11 0.92 51.85 -5.68
C TRP A 11 1.60 50.49 -5.78
N LEU A 12 1.98 49.91 -4.64
CA LEU A 12 2.49 48.54 -4.57
C LEU A 12 1.33 47.56 -4.40
N ILE A 13 1.13 46.69 -5.39
CA ILE A 13 0.24 45.53 -5.27
C ILE A 13 0.93 44.53 -4.34
N ARG A 14 0.37 44.31 -3.14
CA ARG A 14 0.84 43.19 -2.31
C ARG A 14 0.38 41.90 -2.98
N LYS A 15 1.30 41.10 -3.48
CA LYS A 15 1.01 39.69 -3.74
C LYS A 15 0.72 39.08 -2.37
N GLU A 16 -0.50 38.60 -2.17
CA GLU A 16 -0.83 37.81 -1.00
C GLU A 16 0.11 36.61 -0.94
N LYS A 17 0.57 36.28 0.26
CA LYS A 17 1.34 35.05 0.45
C LYS A 17 0.45 33.89 0.04
N GLN A 18 0.94 33.06 -0.86
CA GLN A 18 0.22 31.86 -1.27
C GLN A 18 0.64 30.74 -0.32
N PRO A 19 -0.30 30.17 0.45
CA PRO A 19 0.04 29.09 1.34
C PRO A 19 0.47 27.87 0.53
N VAL A 20 1.47 27.16 1.04
CA VAL A 20 2.06 25.98 0.39
C VAL A 20 2.05 24.83 1.38
N THR A 21 1.71 23.63 0.91
CA THR A 21 1.85 22.40 1.69
C THR A 21 3.29 21.92 1.59
N GLY A 22 3.96 21.77 2.73
CA GLY A 22 5.23 21.07 2.79
C GLY A 22 5.03 19.65 3.32
N TRP A 23 5.75 18.70 2.75
CA TRP A 23 5.78 17.29 3.10
C TRP A 23 7.05 17.00 3.89
N LEU A 24 6.94 16.26 4.99
CA LEU A 24 8.05 15.98 5.89
C LEU A 24 9.00 14.96 5.24
N LYS A 25 10.27 15.31 5.04
CA LYS A 25 11.25 14.45 4.34
C LYS A 25 11.46 13.09 5.02
N THR A 26 11.32 13.03 6.35
CA THR A 26 11.50 11.79 7.14
C THR A 26 10.26 10.89 7.21
N ASP A 27 9.08 11.40 6.83
CA ASP A 27 7.82 10.64 6.83
C ASP A 27 6.89 11.21 5.75
N CYS A 28 6.80 10.52 4.61
CA CYS A 28 6.01 10.92 3.45
C CYS A 28 4.49 10.97 3.71
N SER A 29 4.01 10.43 4.84
CA SER A 29 2.60 10.53 5.23
C SER A 29 2.27 11.84 5.95
N GLN A 30 3.28 12.58 6.40
CA GLN A 30 3.10 13.82 7.16
C GLN A 30 3.28 15.05 6.27
N SER A 31 2.36 16.00 6.45
CA SER A 31 2.43 17.30 5.79
C SER A 31 1.92 18.40 6.72
N ARG A 32 2.31 19.63 6.44
CA ARG A 32 1.77 20.83 7.09
C ARG A 32 1.67 21.99 6.12
N GLN A 33 0.79 22.93 6.44
CA GLN A 33 0.63 24.16 5.68
C GLN A 33 1.63 25.23 6.16
N PHE A 34 2.23 25.94 5.22
CA PHE A 34 3.08 27.10 5.44
C PHE A 34 2.43 28.32 4.79
N ASP A 35 2.61 29.52 5.36
CA ASP A 35 1.99 30.73 4.78
C ASP A 35 2.64 31.12 3.44
N ALA A 36 3.91 30.76 3.23
CA ALA A 36 4.63 30.97 1.98
C ALA A 36 5.71 29.90 1.75
N ALA A 37 6.08 29.66 0.48
CA ALA A 37 7.14 28.72 0.12
C ALA A 37 8.50 29.01 0.81
N ALA A 38 8.81 30.29 1.05
CA ALA A 38 10.04 30.71 1.73
C ALA A 38 10.07 30.37 3.23
N GLU A 39 8.94 29.96 3.80
CA GLU A 39 8.83 29.54 5.21
C GLU A 39 8.98 28.03 5.38
N ILE A 40 9.11 27.27 4.28
CA ILE A 40 9.39 25.84 4.32
C ILE A 40 10.78 25.64 4.95
N THR A 41 10.80 24.94 6.08
CA THR A 41 12.03 24.56 6.78
C THR A 41 12.71 23.40 6.06
N ASP A 42 14.02 23.23 6.28
CA ASP A 42 14.79 22.20 5.57
C ASP A 42 14.28 20.76 5.78
N ASP A 43 13.62 20.48 6.90
CA ASP A 43 13.00 19.17 7.14
C ASP A 43 11.82 18.87 6.19
N TYR A 44 11.33 19.86 5.46
CA TYR A 44 10.17 19.76 4.58
C TYR A 44 10.54 20.05 3.12
N THR A 45 9.71 19.54 2.21
CA THR A 45 9.78 19.83 0.78
C THR A 45 8.40 20.26 0.27
N PRO A 46 8.28 21.21 -0.68
CA PRO A 46 7.02 21.47 -1.36
C PRO A 46 6.60 20.30 -2.28
N ASP A 47 7.54 19.41 -2.63
CA ASP A 47 7.28 18.30 -3.52
C ASP A 47 6.43 17.24 -2.81
N LYS A 48 5.32 16.87 -3.43
CA LYS A 48 4.42 15.86 -2.90
C LYS A 48 4.95 14.45 -3.21
N PRO A 49 5.02 13.54 -2.21
CA PRO A 49 5.30 12.13 -2.48
C PRO A 49 4.19 11.53 -3.35
N ALA A 50 4.59 10.71 -4.31
CA ALA A 50 3.72 9.96 -5.20
C ALA A 50 3.07 8.77 -4.48
N THR A 51 3.82 8.10 -3.60
CA THR A 51 3.33 6.93 -2.85
C THR A 51 3.61 7.05 -1.35
N ARG A 52 2.88 6.25 -0.56
CA ARG A 52 3.14 6.09 0.89
C ARG A 52 4.42 5.32 1.21
N PHE A 53 5.14 4.85 0.19
CA PHE A 53 6.42 4.17 0.29
C PHE A 53 7.58 5.07 -0.15
N ASP A 54 7.29 6.34 -0.46
CA ASP A 54 8.35 7.25 -0.90
C ASP A 54 9.25 7.62 0.26
N ILE A 55 10.55 7.58 0.00
CA ILE A 55 11.63 8.01 0.89
C ILE A 55 12.32 9.24 0.26
N TRP A 56 12.71 10.19 1.11
CA TRP A 56 13.42 11.37 0.63
C TRP A 56 14.91 11.07 0.43
N THR A 57 15.44 11.38 -0.76
CA THR A 57 16.84 11.20 -1.14
C THR A 57 17.46 12.51 -1.62
N ASP A 58 18.76 12.52 -1.93
CA ASP A 58 19.44 13.68 -2.53
C ASP A 58 18.82 14.10 -3.89
N SER A 59 18.12 13.18 -4.55
CA SER A 59 17.41 13.42 -5.81
C SER A 59 15.91 13.72 -5.65
N GLY A 60 15.43 13.85 -4.42
CA GLY A 60 14.02 14.02 -4.08
C GLY A 60 13.34 12.72 -3.65
N TRP A 61 12.01 12.68 -3.75
CA TRP A 61 11.22 11.49 -3.43
C TRP A 61 11.55 10.33 -4.38
N GLN A 62 11.83 9.16 -3.81
CA GLN A 62 11.95 7.89 -4.52
C GLN A 62 11.10 6.83 -3.82
N THR A 63 10.38 6.02 -4.59
CA THR A 63 9.61 4.89 -4.04
C THR A 63 10.55 3.83 -3.51
N ASP A 64 10.36 3.42 -2.25
CA ASP A 64 10.93 2.17 -1.74
C ASP A 64 10.14 0.97 -2.34
N GLU A 65 10.60 0.48 -3.49
CA GLU A 65 9.96 -0.63 -4.21
C GLU A 65 9.96 -1.93 -3.39
N GLN A 66 10.93 -2.11 -2.48
CA GLN A 66 10.96 -3.28 -1.61
C GLN A 66 9.86 -3.18 -0.54
N ALA A 67 9.76 -2.05 0.16
CA ALA A 67 8.71 -1.84 1.15
C ALA A 67 7.31 -1.93 0.55
N LYS A 68 7.15 -1.42 -0.68
CA LYS A 68 5.91 -1.56 -1.46
C LYS A 68 5.60 -3.02 -1.77
N PHE A 69 6.55 -3.76 -2.34
CA PHE A 69 6.40 -5.19 -2.64
C PHE A 69 6.04 -6.01 -1.40
N GLU A 70 6.71 -5.79 -0.27
CA GLU A 70 6.41 -6.47 0.99
C GLU A 70 5.01 -6.16 1.52
N SER A 71 4.55 -4.91 1.37
CA SER A 71 3.19 -4.53 1.74
C SER A 71 2.14 -5.22 0.86
N GLU A 72 2.41 -5.39 -0.43
CA GLU A 72 1.54 -6.10 -1.37
C GLU A 72 1.49 -7.61 -1.06
N VAL A 73 2.66 -8.24 -0.87
CA VAL A 73 2.76 -9.65 -0.43
C VAL A 73 1.98 -9.87 0.85
N ARG A 74 2.14 -9.00 1.86
CA ARG A 74 1.42 -9.14 3.13
C ARG A 74 -0.09 -9.06 2.94
N THR A 75 -0.55 -8.15 2.10
CA THR A 75 -1.98 -7.98 1.79
C THR A 75 -2.56 -9.24 1.13
N ILE A 76 -1.90 -9.72 0.08
CA ILE A 76 -2.32 -10.93 -0.66
C ILE A 76 -2.28 -12.16 0.24
N ASN A 77 -1.22 -12.31 1.04
CA ASN A 77 -1.10 -13.43 1.98
C ASN A 77 -2.27 -13.44 2.98
N ASN A 78 -2.58 -12.29 3.58
CA ASN A 78 -3.68 -12.19 4.54
C ASN A 78 -5.02 -12.55 3.90
N LEU A 79 -5.28 -12.09 2.68
CA LEU A 79 -6.50 -12.39 1.94
C LEU A 79 -6.63 -13.89 1.63
N ARG A 80 -5.56 -14.49 1.11
CA ARG A 80 -5.51 -15.94 0.84
C ARG A 80 -5.73 -16.75 2.12
N ARG A 81 -5.02 -16.42 3.21
CA ARG A 81 -5.18 -17.11 4.51
C ARG A 81 -6.61 -17.00 5.05
N GLN A 82 -7.25 -15.84 4.91
CA GLN A 82 -8.64 -15.67 5.29
C GLN A 82 -9.57 -16.57 4.48
N GLN A 83 -9.40 -16.63 3.15
CA GLN A 83 -10.24 -17.46 2.28
C GLN A 83 -10.00 -18.95 2.50
N TYR A 84 -8.75 -19.38 2.71
CA TYR A 84 -8.43 -20.76 3.09
C TYR A 84 -9.14 -21.15 4.38
N ALA A 85 -9.06 -20.32 5.43
CA ALA A 85 -9.70 -20.58 6.71
C ALA A 85 -11.23 -20.64 6.63
N GLN A 86 -11.84 -19.91 5.68
CA GLN A 86 -13.30 -19.85 5.52
C GLN A 86 -13.88 -20.94 4.61
N ILE A 87 -13.08 -21.48 3.67
CA ILE A 87 -13.59 -22.35 2.61
C ILE A 87 -12.82 -23.67 2.57
N VAL A 88 -11.50 -23.62 2.40
CA VAL A 88 -10.66 -24.80 2.20
C VAL A 88 -10.56 -25.62 3.49
N ASP A 89 -10.25 -24.98 4.62
CA ASP A 89 -10.06 -25.67 5.90
C ASP A 89 -11.35 -26.38 6.37
N PRO A 90 -12.56 -25.78 6.29
CA PRO A 90 -13.80 -26.47 6.61
C PRO A 90 -14.06 -27.70 5.74
N LEU A 91 -13.82 -27.62 4.43
CA LEU A 91 -13.99 -28.76 3.51
C LEU A 91 -13.04 -29.90 3.86
N MET A 92 -11.77 -29.59 4.12
CA MET A 92 -10.77 -30.58 4.53
C MET A 92 -11.09 -31.21 5.89
N ASN A 93 -11.60 -30.42 6.84
CA ASN A 93 -12.04 -30.93 8.13
C ASN A 93 -13.26 -31.85 8.00
N GLU A 94 -14.25 -31.48 7.19
CA GLU A 94 -15.42 -32.32 6.95
C GLU A 94 -15.04 -33.64 6.26
N ALA A 95 -14.17 -33.59 5.24
CA ALA A 95 -13.64 -34.78 4.59
C ALA A 95 -12.97 -35.74 5.59
N ARG A 96 -12.16 -35.19 6.51
CA ARG A 96 -11.53 -35.98 7.57
C ARG A 96 -12.56 -36.66 8.47
N MET A 97 -13.61 -35.93 8.86
CA MET A 97 -14.70 -36.50 9.68
C MET A 97 -15.47 -37.59 8.92
N GLN A 98 -15.72 -37.39 7.63
CA GLN A 98 -16.39 -38.39 6.78
C GLN A 98 -15.58 -39.68 6.67
N ARG A 99 -14.25 -39.61 6.50
CA ARG A 99 -13.38 -40.80 6.55
C ARG A 99 -13.47 -41.52 7.88
N MET A 100 -13.51 -40.79 9.00
CA MET A 100 -13.67 -41.39 10.33
C MET A 100 -15.02 -42.10 10.50
N LEU A 101 -16.05 -41.66 9.78
CA LEU A 101 -17.39 -42.27 9.76
C LEU A 101 -17.55 -43.37 8.71
N GLY A 102 -16.50 -43.65 7.91
CA GLY A 102 -16.52 -44.64 6.83
C GLY A 102 -17.17 -44.17 5.53
N ASP A 103 -17.39 -42.87 5.35
CA ASP A 103 -17.89 -42.27 4.10
C ASP A 103 -16.73 -41.74 3.24
N ASP A 104 -16.02 -42.65 2.59
CA ASP A 104 -14.89 -42.28 1.72
C ASP A 104 -15.33 -41.48 0.48
N VAL A 105 -16.51 -41.79 -0.08
CA VAL A 105 -17.02 -41.09 -1.27
C VAL A 105 -17.40 -39.64 -0.95
N GLY A 106 -17.99 -39.39 0.22
CA GLY A 106 -18.23 -38.03 0.71
C GLY A 106 -16.92 -37.26 0.91
N ALA A 107 -15.93 -37.91 1.53
CA ALA A 107 -14.64 -37.30 1.80
C ALA A 107 -13.91 -36.87 0.53
N GLU A 108 -13.85 -37.75 -0.48
CA GLU A 108 -13.21 -37.45 -1.77
C GLU A 108 -13.85 -36.25 -2.48
N LYS A 109 -15.18 -36.11 -2.40
CA LYS A 109 -15.89 -34.95 -2.97
C LYS A 109 -15.50 -33.65 -2.28
N ASN A 110 -15.40 -33.65 -0.95
CA ASN A 110 -14.99 -32.48 -0.19
C ASN A 110 -13.52 -32.11 -0.43
N GLU A 111 -12.62 -33.09 -0.50
CA GLU A 111 -11.20 -32.87 -0.85
C GLU A 111 -11.05 -32.29 -2.26
N PHE A 112 -11.81 -32.80 -3.23
CA PHE A 112 -11.80 -32.26 -4.59
C PHE A 112 -12.28 -30.81 -4.65
N GLN A 113 -13.36 -30.47 -3.94
CA GLN A 113 -13.82 -29.09 -3.85
C GLN A 113 -12.80 -28.18 -3.16
N ALA A 114 -12.15 -28.67 -2.10
CA ALA A 114 -11.12 -27.92 -1.40
C ALA A 114 -9.93 -27.58 -2.32
N GLN A 115 -9.51 -28.54 -3.15
CA GLN A 115 -8.45 -28.34 -4.16
C GLN A 115 -8.85 -27.29 -5.21
N GLN A 116 -10.07 -27.38 -5.75
CA GLN A 116 -10.56 -26.38 -6.70
C GLN A 116 -10.57 -24.98 -6.10
N TRP A 117 -11.03 -24.83 -4.85
CA TRP A 117 -11.00 -23.54 -4.16
C TRP A 117 -9.57 -23.08 -3.90
N TYR A 118 -8.67 -23.97 -3.49
CA TYR A 118 -7.28 -23.64 -3.24
C TYR A 118 -6.59 -23.08 -4.49
N GLU A 119 -6.79 -23.70 -5.65
CA GLU A 119 -6.28 -23.24 -6.95
C GLU A 119 -6.88 -21.89 -7.33
N ARG A 120 -8.22 -21.79 -7.27
CA ARG A 120 -8.95 -20.56 -7.60
C ARG A 120 -8.50 -19.37 -6.75
N ILE A 121 -8.31 -19.56 -5.44
CA ILE A 121 -7.82 -18.50 -4.54
C ILE A 121 -6.42 -18.01 -4.97
N ARG A 122 -5.56 -18.89 -5.48
CA ARG A 122 -4.22 -18.51 -5.96
C ARG A 122 -4.27 -17.75 -7.27
N GLU A 123 -5.18 -18.14 -8.16
CA GLU A 123 -5.42 -17.48 -9.46
C GLU A 123 -6.06 -16.09 -9.29
N GLU A 124 -7.03 -15.95 -8.39
CA GLU A 124 -7.71 -14.68 -8.13
C GLU A 124 -6.82 -13.69 -7.38
N HIS A 125 -5.87 -14.18 -6.56
CA HIS A 125 -4.99 -13.34 -5.75
C HIS A 125 -3.52 -13.66 -6.04
N PRO A 126 -2.99 -13.49 -7.26
CA PRO A 126 -1.62 -13.86 -7.61
C PRO A 126 -0.60 -13.11 -6.76
N TRP A 127 0.57 -13.71 -6.52
CA TRP A 127 1.66 -12.99 -5.85
C TRP A 127 2.13 -11.81 -6.70
N PRO A 128 2.53 -10.69 -6.08
CA PRO A 128 3.05 -9.55 -6.83
C PRO A 128 4.39 -9.92 -7.48
N GLN A 129 4.76 -9.21 -8.54
CA GLN A 129 6.05 -9.37 -9.18
C GLN A 129 7.13 -8.76 -8.29
N ALA A 130 8.19 -9.53 -8.01
CA ALA A 130 9.32 -9.03 -7.23
C ALA A 130 10.07 -7.94 -8.01
N PRO A 131 10.54 -6.88 -7.33
CA PRO A 131 11.47 -5.93 -7.95
C PRO A 131 12.78 -6.64 -8.31
N GLU A 132 13.50 -6.10 -9.30
CA GLU A 132 14.77 -6.70 -9.75
C GLU A 132 15.75 -6.88 -8.58
N GLY A 133 16.34 -8.08 -8.47
CA GLY A 133 17.30 -8.41 -7.41
C GLY A 133 16.70 -8.96 -6.11
N VAL A 134 15.37 -9.11 -6.02
CA VAL A 134 14.68 -9.66 -4.84
C VAL A 134 14.07 -11.02 -5.19
N LEU A 135 14.41 -12.05 -4.42
CA LEU A 135 13.83 -13.38 -4.62
C LEU A 135 12.37 -13.38 -4.18
N PRO A 136 11.45 -13.98 -4.96
CA PRO A 136 10.05 -14.10 -4.54
C PRO A 136 9.97 -14.93 -3.25
N PRO A 137 9.00 -14.66 -2.36
CA PRO A 137 8.81 -15.46 -1.16
C PRO A 137 8.59 -16.93 -1.57
N THR A 138 9.39 -17.83 -0.98
CA THR A 138 9.28 -19.26 -1.24
C THR A 138 7.85 -19.69 -0.95
N THR A 139 7.21 -20.31 -1.94
CA THR A 139 5.83 -20.78 -1.83
C THR A 139 5.77 -21.82 -0.70
N ALA A 140 5.07 -21.50 0.38
CA ALA A 140 4.70 -22.45 1.43
C ALA A 140 3.40 -23.17 1.06
#